data_AF-K2MM71-F1
#
_entry.id   AF-K2MM71-F1
#
_cell.length_a   1.000
_cell.length_b   1.000
_cell.length_c   1.000
_cell.angle_alpha   90.00
_cell.angle_beta   90.00
_cell.angle_gamma   90.00
#
_symmetry.space_group_name_H-M   'P 1'
#
loop_
_entity.id
_entity.type
_entity.pdbx_description
1 polymer ?
#
loop_
_entity_poly.entity_id
_entity_poly.type
_entity_poly.pdbx_seq_one_letter_code
_entity_poly.pdbx_strand_id
1 'polypeptide(L)'
;MADVLRCSLLTFGGSLAPARLLAGGDALVDHLPVEGDVFVVGLAAGDAGAIARHVASHVGVRVFVVFSEFALLHAEFVAAFHDCAGADRVVFATSLPHWNDENSASETTKKFVIAVPEKKRTPLSLMGFAAMGLMHTVLSGMHHVSAELLTDFFYLNVAFIVDDMLYGSFADGRACASTESGAGCGVNYGANRISVWPLARALDPAVPVLFPAVNPSMKYAESAAGELTARQLVGVIVGGVAAALLFVAVVLYCCRDSRNNADAPKDRIHPVTLVFTDIESSTALWAACPEVMPDAVATHHRLI
;
A
#
# COMPACT_ATOMS: atom_id res chain seq x y z
N MET A 1 0.36 10.36 -2.94
CA MET A 1 1.73 10.05 -3.42
C MET A 1 2.45 9.07 -2.51
N ALA A 2 2.60 9.37 -1.21
CA ALA A 2 3.31 8.49 -0.26
C ALA A 2 2.78 7.04 -0.22
N ASP A 3 1.46 6.84 -0.25
CA ASP A 3 0.88 5.49 -0.23
C ASP A 3 1.17 4.72 -1.52
N VAL A 4 1.09 5.38 -2.69
CA VAL A 4 1.44 4.77 -3.98
C VAL A 4 2.91 4.36 -4.00
N LEU A 5 3.81 5.22 -3.52
CA LEU A 5 5.23 4.91 -3.40
C LEU A 5 5.47 3.75 -2.44
N ARG A 6 4.76 3.71 -1.30
CA ARG A 6 4.83 2.61 -0.34
C ARG A 6 4.39 1.29 -0.97
N CYS A 7 3.22 1.25 -1.62
CA CYS A 7 2.73 0.07 -2.32
C CYS A 7 3.69 -0.38 -3.43
N SER A 8 4.26 0.57 -4.17
CA SER A 8 5.26 0.28 -5.21
C SER A 8 6.49 -0.39 -4.61
N LEU A 9 7.08 0.21 -3.58
CA LEU A 9 8.27 -0.34 -2.92
C LEU A 9 7.98 -1.72 -2.33
N LEU A 10 6.86 -1.92 -1.64
CA LEU A 10 6.47 -3.23 -1.12
C LEU A 10 6.34 -4.28 -2.23
N THR A 11 5.75 -3.91 -3.36
CA THR A 11 5.60 -4.80 -4.53
C THR A 11 6.95 -5.32 -5.04
N PHE A 12 7.99 -4.48 -4.98
CA PHE A 12 9.34 -4.82 -5.44
C PHE A 12 10.30 -5.17 -4.28
N GLY A 13 9.77 -5.54 -3.10
CA GLY A 13 10.58 -6.00 -1.96
C GLY A 13 11.35 -4.90 -1.23
N GLY A 14 11.04 -3.63 -1.50
CA GLY A 14 11.56 -2.47 -0.80
C GLY A 14 10.70 -2.06 0.40
N SER A 15 11.16 -1.05 1.13
CA SER A 15 10.42 -0.44 2.23
C SER A 15 10.53 1.08 2.16
N LEU A 16 9.52 1.78 2.67
CA LEU A 16 9.50 3.23 2.75
C LEU A 16 9.54 3.64 4.22
N ALA A 17 10.57 4.40 4.60
CA ALA A 17 10.58 5.10 5.88
C ALA A 17 9.37 6.05 5.98
N PRO A 18 8.94 6.47 7.18
CA PRO A 18 7.82 7.40 7.31
C PRO A 18 8.00 8.64 6.42
N ALA A 19 7.05 8.88 5.53
CA ALA A 19 7.08 10.05 4.67
C ALA A 19 6.84 11.31 5.52
N ARG A 20 7.63 12.36 5.27
CA ARG A 20 7.51 13.65 5.93
C ARG A 20 6.87 14.65 4.98
N LEU A 21 5.78 15.27 5.40
CA LEU A 21 5.22 16.42 4.72
C LEU A 21 5.88 17.68 5.27
N LEU A 22 6.36 18.53 4.37
CA LEU A 22 6.97 19.82 4.72
C LEU A 22 5.91 20.92 4.63
N ALA A 23 5.94 21.87 5.57
CA ALA A 23 5.10 23.04 5.51
C ALA A 23 5.65 24.05 4.48
N GLY A 24 4.79 24.95 4.00
CA GLY A 24 5.22 26.02 3.11
C GLY A 24 6.25 26.92 3.80
N GLY A 25 7.49 26.93 3.28
CA GLY A 25 8.61 27.71 3.83
C GLY A 25 9.67 26.88 4.56
N ASP A 26 9.42 25.60 4.82
CA ASP A 26 10.45 24.70 5.35
C ASP A 26 11.56 24.50 4.30
N ALA A 27 12.83 24.56 4.73
CA ALA A 27 13.95 24.32 3.84
C ALA A 27 14.11 22.81 3.58
N LEU A 28 14.02 22.40 2.32
CA LEU A 28 14.18 21.00 1.91
C LEU A 28 15.45 20.35 2.48
N VAL A 29 16.57 21.09 2.45
CA VAL A 29 17.89 20.57 2.82
C VAL A 29 17.98 20.09 4.26
N ASP A 30 17.22 20.69 5.18
CA ASP A 30 17.21 20.34 6.61
C ASP A 30 16.55 18.98 6.88
N HIS A 31 15.98 18.37 5.83
CA HIS A 31 15.24 17.12 5.90
C HIS A 31 15.80 16.04 4.97
N LEU A 32 16.83 16.36 4.18
CA LEU A 32 17.51 15.36 3.35
C LEU A 32 18.43 14.50 4.22
N PRO A 33 18.43 13.17 4.04
CA PRO A 33 19.37 12.31 4.74
C PRO A 33 20.80 12.53 4.23
N VAL A 34 21.78 12.17 5.04
CA VAL A 34 23.21 12.23 4.66
C VAL A 34 23.67 10.99 3.89
N GLU A 35 22.89 9.91 3.94
CA GLU A 35 23.15 8.63 3.26
C GLU A 35 21.85 7.94 2.83
N GLY A 36 21.95 7.07 1.83
CA GLY A 36 20.81 6.31 1.30
C GLY A 36 20.01 7.04 0.22
N ASP A 37 18.81 6.53 -0.05
CA ASP A 37 17.94 7.03 -1.11
C ASP A 37 16.80 7.88 -0.52
N VAL A 38 16.53 9.04 -1.13
CA VAL A 38 15.39 9.91 -0.76
C VAL A 38 14.59 10.27 -2.00
N PHE A 39 13.26 10.20 -1.91
CA PHE A 39 12.35 10.60 -2.97
C PHE A 39 11.67 11.92 -2.60
N VAL A 40 11.89 12.96 -3.40
CA VAL A 40 11.39 14.31 -3.15
C VAL A 40 10.29 14.64 -4.16
N VAL A 41 9.21 15.24 -3.66
CA VAL A 41 8.04 15.66 -4.44
C VAL A 41 7.63 17.05 -3.98
N GLY A 42 7.28 17.91 -4.93
CA GLY A 42 6.87 19.28 -4.70
C GLY A 42 8.03 20.26 -4.66
N LEU A 43 9.03 20.09 -5.52
CA LEU A 43 10.15 21.03 -5.62
C LEU A 43 9.67 22.45 -5.96
N ALA A 44 10.22 23.42 -5.24
CA ALA A 44 10.05 24.85 -5.46
C ALA A 44 11.32 25.47 -6.08
N ALA A 45 11.21 26.73 -6.50
CA ALA A 45 12.34 27.51 -6.98
C ALA A 45 13.42 27.61 -5.89
N GLY A 46 14.68 27.38 -6.25
CA GLY A 46 15.83 27.33 -5.34
C GLY A 46 16.17 25.94 -4.81
N ASP A 47 15.24 24.97 -4.84
CA ASP A 47 15.50 23.63 -4.33
C ASP A 47 16.56 22.88 -5.14
N ALA A 48 16.66 23.11 -6.46
CA ALA A 48 17.70 22.51 -7.28
C ALA A 48 19.11 22.86 -6.78
N GLY A 49 19.33 24.13 -6.38
CA GLY A 49 20.59 24.58 -5.79
C GLY A 49 20.82 24.07 -4.37
N ALA A 50 19.76 23.85 -3.59
CA ALA A 50 19.86 23.22 -2.28
C ALA A 50 20.25 21.73 -2.41
N ILE A 51 19.61 21.00 -3.32
CA ILE A 51 19.93 19.60 -3.64
C ILE A 51 21.38 19.49 -4.11
N ALA A 52 21.82 20.33 -5.05
CA ALA A 52 23.19 20.32 -5.57
C ALA A 52 24.26 20.42 -4.46
N ARG A 53 24.09 21.40 -3.55
CA ARG A 53 24.99 21.56 -2.40
C ARG A 53 24.95 20.35 -1.46
N HIS A 54 23.76 19.80 -1.23
CA HIS A 54 23.57 18.67 -0.33
C HIS A 54 24.25 17.41 -0.86
N VAL A 55 23.99 17.05 -2.11
CA VAL A 55 24.59 15.86 -2.73
C VAL A 55 26.10 16.03 -2.87
N ALA A 56 26.61 17.23 -3.18
CA ALA A 56 28.05 17.49 -3.24
C ALA A 56 28.74 17.28 -1.87
N SER A 57 28.07 17.64 -0.77
CA SER A 57 28.62 17.54 0.58
C SER A 57 28.51 16.12 1.17
N HIS A 58 27.57 15.32 0.68
CA HIS A 58 27.27 13.99 1.23
C HIS A 58 27.34 12.93 0.13
N VAL A 59 28.47 12.24 -0.04
CA VAL A 59 28.66 11.27 -1.14
C VAL A 59 27.73 10.04 -1.06
N GLY A 60 27.22 9.74 0.14
CA GLY A 60 26.38 8.57 0.39
C GLY A 60 24.90 8.73 0.04
N VAL A 61 24.44 9.95 -0.30
CA VAL A 61 23.01 10.20 -0.59
C VAL A 61 22.72 10.20 -2.09
N ARG A 62 21.56 9.66 -2.46
CA ARG A 62 20.95 9.74 -3.79
C ARG A 62 19.54 10.33 -3.68
N VAL A 63 19.24 11.30 -4.54
CA VAL A 63 17.99 12.06 -4.53
C VAL A 63 17.19 11.73 -5.78
N PHE A 64 16.02 11.15 -5.60
CA PHE A 64 15.05 10.90 -6.65
C PHE A 64 14.07 12.08 -6.73
N VAL A 65 13.83 12.58 -7.95
CA VAL A 65 12.92 13.69 -8.21
C VAL A 65 11.88 13.30 -9.26
N VAL A 66 10.72 13.95 -9.20
CA VAL A 66 9.67 13.74 -10.22
C VAL A 66 10.08 14.40 -11.52
N PHE A 67 9.97 13.68 -12.65
CA PHE A 67 10.38 14.20 -13.95
C PHE A 67 9.67 15.51 -14.34
N SER A 68 8.39 15.68 -14.03
CA SER A 68 7.66 16.92 -14.32
C SER A 68 8.25 18.13 -13.59
N GLU A 69 8.72 17.94 -12.36
CA GLU A 69 9.33 18.99 -11.55
C GLU A 69 10.73 19.33 -12.06
N PHE A 70 11.54 18.30 -12.38
CA PHE A 70 12.81 18.48 -13.08
C PHE A 70 12.63 19.22 -14.42
N ALA A 71 11.64 18.83 -15.22
CA ALA A 71 11.37 19.43 -16.52
C ALA A 71 10.98 20.91 -16.38
N LEU A 72 10.16 21.25 -15.38
CA LEU A 72 9.78 22.62 -15.07
C LEU A 72 10.96 23.46 -14.57
N LEU A 73 11.79 22.90 -13.70
CA LEU A 73 12.95 23.56 -13.08
C LEU A 73 14.26 23.30 -13.84
N HIS A 74 14.19 22.87 -15.12
CA HIS A 74 15.34 22.41 -15.88
C HIS A 74 16.49 23.43 -15.91
N ALA A 75 16.17 24.72 -16.08
CA ALA A 75 17.18 25.77 -16.09
C ALA A 75 17.91 25.91 -14.74
N GLU A 76 17.20 25.74 -13.62
CA GLU A 76 17.81 25.78 -12.29
C GLU A 76 18.69 24.56 -12.04
N PHE A 77 18.26 23.37 -12.46
CA PHE A 77 19.09 22.16 -12.38
C PHE A 77 20.35 22.28 -13.23
N VAL A 78 20.25 22.75 -14.48
CA VAL A 78 21.41 22.99 -15.35
C VAL A 78 22.37 23.99 -14.71
N ALA A 79 21.85 25.09 -14.14
CA ALA A 79 22.69 26.09 -13.48
C ALA A 79 23.35 25.55 -12.20
N ALA A 80 22.61 24.80 -11.38
CA ALA A 80 23.09 24.28 -10.11
C ALA A 80 24.12 23.14 -10.27
N PHE A 81 24.04 22.38 -11.35
CA PHE A 81 24.90 21.24 -11.64
C PHE A 81 25.87 21.49 -12.81
N HIS A 82 26.22 22.74 -13.08
CA HIS A 82 27.17 23.12 -14.14
C HIS A 82 28.50 22.34 -14.07
N ASP A 83 29.02 22.12 -12.86
CA ASP A 83 30.28 21.41 -12.63
C ASP A 83 30.09 19.88 -12.50
N CYS A 84 28.89 19.38 -12.74
CA CYS A 84 28.47 17.97 -12.67
C CYS A 84 28.70 17.28 -11.31
N ALA A 85 29.10 17.99 -10.26
CA ALA A 85 29.34 17.43 -8.94
C ALA A 85 28.06 16.83 -8.35
N GLY A 86 28.04 15.51 -8.15
CA GLY A 86 26.89 14.78 -7.61
C GLY A 86 25.69 14.65 -8.55
N ALA A 87 25.80 15.05 -9.82
CA ALA A 87 24.73 14.91 -10.81
C ALA A 87 24.42 13.44 -11.14
N ASP A 88 25.35 12.53 -10.89
CA ASP A 88 25.17 11.07 -10.97
C ASP A 88 24.20 10.53 -9.91
N ARG A 89 23.99 11.27 -8.82
CA ARG A 89 23.16 10.89 -7.67
C ARG A 89 21.84 11.64 -7.58
N VAL A 90 21.55 12.54 -8.51
CA VAL A 90 20.19 13.06 -8.71
C VAL A 90 19.54 12.26 -9.82
N VAL A 91 18.39 11.66 -9.56
CA VAL A 91 17.82 10.60 -10.42
C VAL A 91 16.35 10.87 -10.70
N PHE A 92 15.90 10.58 -11.92
CA PHE A 92 14.49 10.66 -12.30
C PHE A 92 14.13 9.56 -13.30
N ALA A 93 12.86 9.23 -13.37
CA ALA A 93 12.32 8.29 -14.35
C ALA A 93 11.68 9.03 -15.52
N THR A 94 11.95 8.62 -16.76
CA THR A 94 11.36 9.22 -17.96
C THR A 94 11.13 8.18 -19.07
N SER A 95 10.07 8.39 -19.85
CA SER A 95 9.80 7.68 -21.10
C SER A 95 10.26 8.47 -22.34
N LEU A 96 10.73 9.71 -22.17
CA LEU A 96 11.21 10.51 -23.29
C LEU A 96 12.59 10.02 -23.75
N PRO A 97 12.86 10.08 -25.07
CA PRO A 97 14.24 9.99 -25.55
C PRO A 97 15.02 11.25 -25.15
N HIS A 98 16.33 11.24 -25.39
CA HIS A 98 17.18 12.36 -24.97
C HIS A 98 16.96 13.58 -25.86
N TRP A 99 16.71 14.74 -25.24
CA TRP A 99 16.36 16.00 -25.93
C TRP A 99 17.58 16.71 -26.54
N ASN A 100 18.80 16.32 -26.19
CA ASN A 100 20.01 16.92 -26.73
C ASN A 100 21.00 15.88 -27.32
N ASP A 101 20.50 14.71 -27.72
CA ASP A 101 21.33 13.66 -28.34
C ASP A 101 21.24 13.73 -29.86
N GLU A 102 22.22 14.37 -30.49
CA GLU A 102 22.26 14.53 -31.95
C GLU A 102 22.53 13.22 -32.70
N ASN A 103 23.09 12.22 -32.02
CA ASN A 103 23.39 10.90 -32.58
C ASN A 103 22.33 9.86 -32.20
N SER A 104 21.17 10.31 -31.71
CA SER A 104 20.14 9.41 -31.23
C SER A 104 19.60 8.50 -32.33
N ALA A 105 19.32 7.24 -31.99
CA ALA A 105 18.57 6.34 -32.84
C ALA A 105 17.05 6.65 -32.84
N SER A 106 16.57 7.49 -31.93
CA SER A 106 15.16 7.89 -31.83
C SER A 106 14.77 8.81 -32.98
N GLU A 107 13.77 8.41 -33.76
CA GLU A 107 13.22 9.25 -34.84
C GLU A 107 12.60 10.54 -34.29
N THR A 108 11.95 10.48 -33.13
CA THR A 108 11.42 11.65 -32.43
C THR A 108 12.53 12.65 -32.09
N THR A 109 13.64 12.18 -31.50
CA THR A 109 14.79 13.04 -31.18
C THR A 109 15.42 13.63 -32.44
N LYS A 110 15.61 12.84 -33.51
CA LYS A 110 16.18 13.33 -34.77
C LYS A 110 15.36 14.49 -35.34
N LYS A 111 14.03 14.32 -35.44
CA LYS A 111 13.14 15.38 -35.93
C LYS A 111 13.15 16.61 -35.01
N PHE A 112 13.18 16.40 -33.70
CA PHE A 112 13.23 17.47 -32.72
C PHE A 112 14.52 18.29 -32.80
N VAL A 113 15.69 17.63 -32.86
CA VAL A 113 17.00 18.29 -32.98
C VAL A 113 17.12 19.14 -34.24
N ILE A 114 16.51 18.70 -35.34
CA ILE A 114 16.43 19.45 -36.60
C ILE A 114 15.50 20.66 -36.46
N ALA A 115 14.34 20.50 -35.83
CA ALA A 115 13.31 21.54 -35.74
C ALA A 115 13.60 22.59 -34.67
N VAL A 116 14.32 22.24 -33.60
CA VAL A 116 14.50 23.08 -32.41
C VAL A 116 15.98 23.42 -32.21
N PRO A 117 16.34 24.73 -32.19
CA PRO A 117 17.71 25.16 -31.94
C PRO A 117 18.21 24.68 -30.57
N GLU A 118 19.49 24.30 -30.49
CA GLU A 118 20.14 23.75 -29.30
C GLU A 118 19.80 24.49 -28.00
N LYS A 119 19.91 25.82 -27.99
CA LYS A 119 19.63 26.68 -26.81
C LYS A 119 18.19 26.60 -26.30
N LYS A 120 17.27 26.06 -27.08
CA LYS A 120 15.85 25.90 -26.73
C LYS A 120 15.49 24.44 -26.43
N ARG A 121 16.44 23.50 -26.56
CA ARG A 121 16.23 22.07 -26.31
C ARG A 121 16.19 21.83 -24.82
N THR A 122 15.03 21.41 -24.36
CA THR A 122 14.70 21.11 -22.95
C THR A 122 13.75 19.93 -22.90
N PRO A 123 13.64 19.23 -21.75
CA PRO A 123 12.66 18.17 -21.57
C PRO A 123 11.23 18.61 -21.91
N LEU A 124 10.84 19.83 -21.49
CA LEU A 124 9.51 20.39 -21.79
C LEU A 124 9.30 20.68 -23.27
N SER A 125 10.30 21.24 -23.95
CA SER A 125 10.17 21.50 -25.39
C SER A 125 10.07 20.21 -26.21
N LEU A 126 10.78 19.13 -25.83
CA LEU A 126 10.65 17.83 -26.47
C LEU A 126 9.26 17.22 -26.19
N MET A 127 8.77 17.32 -24.96
CA MET A 127 7.42 16.88 -24.60
C MET A 127 6.36 17.62 -25.43
N GLY A 128 6.48 18.94 -25.57
CA GLY A 128 5.58 19.74 -26.40
C GLY A 128 5.66 19.36 -27.88
N PHE A 129 6.87 19.12 -28.40
CA PHE A 129 7.08 18.65 -29.77
C PHE A 129 6.42 17.28 -30.01
N ALA A 130 6.64 16.31 -29.12
CA ALA A 130 6.03 14.99 -29.20
C ALA A 130 4.49 15.04 -29.11
N ALA A 131 3.95 15.84 -28.18
CA ALA A 131 2.50 16.05 -28.05
C ALA A 131 1.89 16.68 -29.32
N MET A 132 2.56 17.66 -29.93
CA MET A 132 2.10 18.24 -31.19
C MET A 132 2.20 17.27 -32.37
N GLY A 133 3.24 16.42 -32.42
CA GLY A 133 3.36 15.34 -33.41
C GLY A 133 2.22 14.33 -33.30
N LEU A 134 1.84 13.98 -32.07
CA LEU A 134 0.66 13.15 -31.81
C LEU A 134 -0.62 13.81 -32.31
N MET A 135 -0.89 15.05 -31.88
CA MET A 135 -2.09 15.76 -32.30
C MET A 135 -2.16 15.93 -33.81
N HIS A 136 -1.04 16.28 -34.47
CA HIS A 136 -1.00 16.40 -35.93
C HIS A 136 -1.36 15.07 -36.61
N THR A 137 -0.81 13.96 -36.13
CA THR A 137 -1.09 12.63 -36.71
C THR A 137 -2.56 12.25 -36.54
N VAL A 138 -3.12 12.48 -35.35
CA VAL A 138 -4.53 12.19 -35.05
C VAL A 138 -5.47 13.04 -35.91
N LEU A 139 -5.23 14.36 -35.96
CA LEU A 139 -6.08 15.29 -36.71
C LEU A 139 -6.00 15.07 -38.22
N SER A 140 -4.84 14.67 -38.75
CA SER A 140 -4.68 14.36 -40.19
C SER A 140 -5.49 13.14 -40.63
N GLY A 141 -5.78 12.22 -39.71
CA GLY A 141 -6.64 11.06 -39.96
C GLY A 141 -8.15 11.36 -39.88
N MET A 142 -8.53 12.56 -39.45
CA MET A 142 -9.94 12.95 -39.26
C MET A 142 -10.45 13.72 -40.49
N HIS A 143 -11.49 13.21 -41.15
CA HIS A 143 -12.17 13.93 -42.23
C HIS A 143 -12.85 15.22 -41.75
N HIS A 144 -13.31 15.24 -40.51
CA HIS A 144 -13.85 16.42 -39.85
C HIS A 144 -13.35 16.43 -38.40
N VAL A 145 -12.79 17.54 -37.95
CA VAL A 145 -12.29 17.65 -36.57
C VAL A 145 -13.47 17.98 -35.65
N SER A 146 -13.66 17.19 -34.60
CA SER A 146 -14.60 17.49 -33.52
C SER A 146 -14.03 16.99 -32.17
N ALA A 147 -14.50 17.59 -31.08
CA ALA A 147 -14.10 17.16 -29.73
C ALA A 147 -14.51 15.70 -29.47
N GLU A 148 -15.69 15.30 -29.93
CA GLU A 148 -16.21 13.94 -29.82
C GLU A 148 -15.31 12.92 -30.54
N LEU A 149 -14.96 13.19 -31.80
CA LEU A 149 -14.08 12.30 -32.57
C LEU A 149 -12.67 12.21 -31.97
N LEU A 150 -12.18 13.30 -31.36
CA LEU A 150 -10.90 13.30 -30.66
C LEU A 150 -10.94 12.48 -29.37
N THR A 151 -12.02 12.62 -28.59
CA THR A 151 -12.25 11.80 -27.40
C THR A 151 -12.39 10.33 -27.80
N ASP A 152 -13.25 10.01 -28.76
CA ASP A 152 -13.43 8.64 -29.27
C ASP A 152 -12.11 8.05 -29.75
N PHE A 153 -11.28 8.84 -30.44
CA PHE A 153 -9.96 8.38 -30.86
C PHE A 153 -9.13 7.91 -29.66
N PHE A 154 -8.98 8.72 -28.61
CA PHE A 154 -8.14 8.35 -27.47
C PHE A 154 -8.75 7.27 -26.55
N TYR A 155 -10.07 7.18 -26.46
CA TYR A 155 -10.75 6.23 -25.58
C TYR A 155 -11.09 4.89 -26.24
N LEU A 156 -11.27 4.85 -27.57
CA LEU A 156 -11.55 3.61 -28.30
C LEU A 156 -10.28 2.95 -28.86
N ASN A 157 -9.21 3.72 -29.12
CA ASN A 157 -7.95 3.13 -29.59
C ASN A 157 -7.10 2.65 -28.41
N VAL A 158 -6.68 1.39 -28.48
CA VAL A 158 -5.90 0.73 -27.42
C VAL A 158 -4.46 1.25 -27.38
N ALA A 159 -3.88 1.56 -28.54
CA ALA A 159 -2.56 2.14 -28.66
C ALA A 159 -2.33 2.81 -30.02
N PHE A 160 -1.38 3.75 -30.07
CA PHE A 160 -1.00 4.49 -31.26
C PHE A 160 0.50 4.79 -31.25
N ILE A 161 1.14 4.77 -32.43
CA ILE A 161 2.57 5.02 -32.60
C ILE A 161 2.75 6.30 -33.40
N VAL A 162 3.56 7.21 -32.89
CA VAL A 162 4.05 8.38 -33.62
C VAL A 162 5.56 8.29 -33.60
N ASP A 163 6.14 8.18 -34.79
CA ASP A 163 7.57 7.91 -34.95
C ASP A 163 7.98 6.65 -34.17
N ASP A 164 8.86 6.78 -33.17
CA ASP A 164 9.31 5.70 -32.30
C ASP A 164 8.66 5.73 -30.90
N MET A 165 7.70 6.64 -30.68
CA MET A 165 6.95 6.75 -29.43
C MET A 165 5.59 6.05 -29.53
N LEU A 166 5.31 5.18 -28.56
CA LEU A 166 4.04 4.47 -28.42
C LEU A 166 3.20 5.13 -27.31
N TYR A 167 1.92 5.35 -27.57
CA TYR A 167 0.93 5.91 -26.65
C TYR A 167 -0.20 4.90 -26.51
N GLY A 168 -0.69 4.58 -25.31
CA GLY A 168 -1.76 3.58 -25.16
C GLY A 168 -1.75 2.81 -23.85
N SER A 169 -2.54 1.74 -23.81
CA SER A 169 -2.71 0.86 -22.64
C SER A 169 -1.47 0.00 -22.34
N PHE A 170 -1.40 -0.50 -21.10
CA PHE A 170 -0.23 -1.18 -20.56
C PHE A 170 -0.59 -2.50 -19.87
N ALA A 171 0.07 -3.59 -20.28
CA ALA A 171 0.16 -4.81 -19.49
C ALA A 171 1.51 -5.50 -19.71
N ASP A 172 2.02 -6.14 -18.66
CA ASP A 172 3.13 -7.09 -18.81
C ASP A 172 2.61 -8.34 -19.56
N GLY A 173 3.05 -8.51 -20.81
CA GLY A 173 2.73 -9.65 -21.66
C GLY A 173 1.73 -9.38 -22.79
N ARG A 174 1.50 -10.37 -23.65
CA ARG A 174 0.65 -10.30 -24.87
C ARG A 174 -0.88 -10.22 -24.58
N ALA A 175 -1.28 -10.08 -23.32
CA ALA A 175 -2.65 -10.35 -22.86
C ALA A 175 -3.66 -9.21 -23.07
N CYS A 176 -3.26 -8.03 -23.57
CA CYS A 176 -4.21 -6.94 -23.84
C CYS A 176 -4.84 -6.97 -25.25
N ALA A 177 -4.70 -8.09 -25.97
CA ALA A 177 -5.66 -8.48 -27.00
C ALA A 177 -6.55 -9.57 -26.40
N SER A 178 -7.81 -9.24 -26.10
CA SER A 178 -8.90 -10.17 -25.75
C SER A 178 -8.64 -11.15 -24.59
N THR A 179 -9.18 -10.90 -23.41
CA THR A 179 -9.60 -12.00 -22.53
C THR A 179 -10.92 -11.71 -21.83
N GLU A 180 -11.81 -12.68 -21.91
CA GLU A 180 -13.14 -12.79 -21.30
C GLU A 180 -13.13 -12.83 -19.75
N SER A 181 -12.04 -12.41 -19.10
CA SER A 181 -11.82 -12.59 -17.67
C SER A 181 -12.11 -11.36 -16.80
N GLY A 182 -12.68 -10.29 -17.34
CA GLY A 182 -13.14 -9.12 -16.57
C GLY A 182 -12.05 -8.33 -15.83
N ALA A 183 -10.79 -8.76 -15.88
CA ALA A 183 -9.65 -8.00 -15.37
C ALA A 183 -9.31 -6.92 -16.41
N GLY A 184 -9.82 -5.70 -16.20
CA GLY A 184 -9.57 -4.57 -17.09
C GLY A 184 -8.08 -4.38 -17.38
N CYS A 185 -7.74 -4.12 -18.65
CA CYS A 185 -6.37 -3.74 -19.02
C CYS A 185 -5.98 -2.49 -18.23
N GLY A 186 -4.85 -2.55 -17.54
CA GLY A 186 -4.29 -1.38 -16.87
C GLY A 186 -4.02 -0.29 -17.90
N VAL A 187 -4.65 0.86 -17.77
CA VAL A 187 -4.41 2.01 -18.65
C VAL A 187 -3.35 2.89 -17.99
N ASN A 188 -2.12 2.90 -18.51
CA ASN A 188 -1.07 3.79 -18.01
C ASN A 188 -1.01 5.14 -18.73
N TYR A 189 -2.04 5.44 -19.54
CA TYR A 189 -2.17 6.70 -20.28
C TYR A 189 -0.93 7.07 -21.11
N GLY A 190 -0.17 6.07 -21.61
CA GLY A 190 0.88 6.27 -22.61
C GLY A 190 2.34 6.24 -22.15
N ALA A 191 2.64 5.93 -20.88
CA ALA A 191 4.04 5.85 -20.42
C ALA A 191 4.66 4.45 -20.63
N ASN A 192 5.35 4.20 -21.74
CA ASN A 192 6.16 2.97 -21.91
C ASN A 192 7.65 3.27 -21.93
N ARG A 193 8.46 2.21 -21.95
CA ARG A 193 9.92 2.27 -22.06
C ARG A 193 10.51 3.22 -21.02
N ILE A 194 9.98 3.14 -19.80
CA ILE A 194 10.38 3.98 -18.67
C ILE A 194 11.80 3.60 -18.29
N SER A 195 12.70 4.54 -18.46
CA SER A 195 14.12 4.41 -18.09
C SER A 195 14.41 5.32 -16.90
N VAL A 196 15.45 4.98 -16.15
CA VAL A 196 15.88 5.78 -15.00
C VAL A 196 17.20 6.44 -15.34
N TRP A 197 17.24 7.76 -15.25
CA TRP A 197 18.39 8.56 -15.66
C TRP A 197 19.02 9.24 -14.45
N PRO A 198 20.36 9.26 -14.36
CA PRO A 198 21.02 10.27 -13.55
C PRO A 198 20.89 11.64 -14.22
N LEU A 199 20.91 12.72 -13.45
CA LEU A 199 20.93 14.09 -13.98
C LEU A 199 22.13 14.31 -14.88
N ALA A 200 23.27 13.66 -14.59
CA ALA A 200 24.43 13.65 -15.48
C ALA A 200 24.09 13.24 -16.93
N ARG A 201 23.17 12.27 -17.12
CA ARG A 201 22.66 11.90 -18.46
C ARG A 201 21.86 12.98 -19.13
N ALA A 202 21.08 13.72 -18.34
CA ALA A 202 20.25 14.82 -18.81
C ALA A 202 21.12 15.99 -19.33
N LEU A 203 22.31 16.16 -18.74
CA LEU A 203 23.27 17.21 -19.08
C LEU A 203 24.20 16.79 -20.23
N ASP A 204 24.63 15.53 -20.24
CA ASP A 204 25.53 14.96 -21.25
C ASP A 204 24.93 13.69 -21.89
N PRO A 205 24.67 13.71 -23.22
CA PRO A 205 24.11 12.57 -23.88
C PRO A 205 24.99 11.31 -23.91
N ALA A 206 26.29 11.44 -23.67
CA ALA A 206 27.24 10.32 -23.69
C ALA A 206 27.20 9.46 -22.42
N VAL A 207 26.68 10.00 -21.32
CA VAL A 207 26.50 9.24 -20.08
C VAL A 207 25.51 8.09 -20.33
N PRO A 208 25.65 6.91 -19.73
CA PRO A 208 24.65 5.85 -19.86
C PRO A 208 23.42 6.11 -18.97
N VAL A 209 22.31 5.44 -19.28
CA VAL A 209 21.15 5.41 -18.38
C VAL A 209 21.50 4.61 -17.11
N LEU A 210 20.91 4.99 -15.97
CA LEU A 210 21.12 4.27 -14.71
C LEU A 210 20.36 2.93 -14.72
N PHE A 211 19.15 2.93 -15.29
CA PHE A 211 18.37 1.72 -15.51
C PHE A 211 17.79 1.73 -16.93
N PRO A 212 17.93 0.62 -17.69
CA PRO A 212 17.40 0.54 -19.04
C PRO A 212 15.89 0.68 -19.07
N ALA A 213 15.36 1.05 -20.23
CA ALA A 213 13.93 1.21 -20.45
C ALA A 213 13.19 -0.11 -20.16
N VAL A 214 12.23 -0.04 -19.24
CA VAL A 214 11.33 -1.15 -18.91
C VAL A 214 9.87 -0.71 -18.98
N ASN A 215 9.02 -1.72 -18.99
CA ASN A 215 7.58 -1.60 -18.94
C ASN A 215 7.15 -2.24 -17.62
N PRO A 216 6.97 -1.49 -16.51
CA PRO A 216 6.57 -2.07 -15.24
C PRO A 216 5.04 -2.20 -15.11
N SER A 217 4.55 -3.37 -14.70
CA SER A 217 3.15 -3.57 -14.27
C SER A 217 2.73 -2.57 -13.20
N MET A 218 1.55 -1.96 -13.39
CA MET A 218 0.86 -1.15 -12.36
C MET A 218 0.02 -1.99 -11.41
N LYS A 219 0.09 -3.33 -11.49
CA LYS A 219 -0.50 -4.20 -10.47
C LYS A 219 0.41 -4.22 -9.26
N TYR A 220 0.04 -3.43 -8.26
CA TYR A 220 0.69 -3.49 -6.96
C TYR A 220 0.35 -4.82 -6.26
N ALA A 221 1.30 -5.36 -5.53
CA ALA A 221 1.00 -6.42 -4.58
C ALA A 221 -0.04 -5.86 -3.61
N GLU A 222 -1.20 -6.51 -3.51
CA GLU A 222 -2.15 -6.24 -2.44
C GLU A 222 -1.38 -6.39 -1.13
N SER A 223 -1.24 -5.30 -0.37
CA SER A 223 -0.59 -5.41 0.92
C SER A 223 -1.47 -6.31 1.77
N ALA A 224 -1.02 -7.54 2.02
CA ALA A 224 -1.58 -8.44 3.03
C ALA A 224 -1.38 -7.90 4.46
N ALA A 225 -1.29 -6.57 4.62
CA ALA A 225 -1.18 -5.89 5.89
C ALA A 225 -2.57 -5.81 6.52
N GLY A 226 -3.03 -6.95 7.06
CA GLY A 226 -4.14 -7.01 8.01
C GLY A 226 -5.43 -7.65 7.52
N GLU A 227 -5.57 -7.98 6.24
CA GLU A 227 -6.75 -8.70 5.76
C GLU A 227 -6.56 -10.21 5.95
N LEU A 228 -7.34 -10.78 6.86
CA LEU A 228 -7.51 -12.23 6.93
C LEU A 228 -7.98 -12.70 5.56
N THR A 229 -7.29 -13.67 4.98
CA THR A 229 -7.81 -14.33 3.77
C THR A 229 -9.23 -14.82 4.03
N ALA A 230 -10.10 -14.85 3.01
CA ALA A 230 -11.48 -15.29 3.17
C ALA A 230 -11.59 -16.66 3.91
N ARG A 231 -10.64 -17.56 3.68
CA ARG A 231 -10.53 -18.84 4.41
C ARG A 231 -10.18 -18.67 5.89
N GLN A 232 -9.25 -17.78 6.23
CA GLN A 232 -8.90 -17.49 7.63
C GLN A 232 -10.05 -16.81 8.37
N LEU A 233 -10.76 -15.87 7.73
CA LEU A 233 -11.95 -15.24 8.30
C LEU A 233 -13.05 -16.27 8.60
N VAL A 234 -13.34 -17.15 7.64
CA VAL A 234 -14.28 -18.26 7.84
C VAL A 234 -13.82 -19.17 8.97
N GLY A 235 -12.53 -19.51 9.03
CA GLY A 235 -11.95 -20.30 10.10
C GLY A 235 -12.13 -19.68 11.49
N VAL A 236 -11.90 -18.36 11.62
CA VAL A 236 -12.08 -17.63 12.88
C VAL A 236 -13.56 -17.62 13.30
N ILE A 237 -14.48 -17.38 12.37
CA ILE A 237 -15.92 -17.36 12.67
C ILE A 237 -16.39 -18.75 13.11
N VAL A 238 -16.07 -19.80 12.35
CA VAL A 238 -16.48 -21.17 12.67
C VAL A 238 -15.87 -21.64 13.99
N GLY A 239 -14.59 -21.37 14.20
CA GLY A 239 -13.91 -21.71 15.46
C GLY A 239 -14.51 -21.01 16.66
N GLY A 240 -14.84 -19.71 16.54
CA GLY A 240 -15.49 -18.93 17.59
C GLY A 240 -16.88 -19.45 17.95
N VAL A 241 -17.70 -19.78 16.95
CA VAL A 241 -19.04 -20.36 17.17
C VAL A 241 -18.94 -21.72 17.85
N ALA A 242 -18.04 -22.59 17.39
CA ALA A 242 -17.83 -23.91 18.00
C ALA A 242 -17.38 -23.79 19.47
N ALA A 243 -16.44 -22.89 19.77
CA ALA A 243 -15.96 -22.65 21.12
C ALA A 243 -17.07 -22.11 22.04
N ALA A 244 -17.91 -21.19 21.55
CA ALA A 244 -19.04 -20.65 22.30
C ALA A 244 -20.08 -21.73 22.64
N LEU A 245 -20.42 -22.59 21.67
CA LEU A 245 -21.33 -23.71 21.88
C LEU A 245 -20.78 -24.72 22.89
N LEU A 246 -19.48 -25.01 22.82
CA LEU A 246 -18.80 -25.91 23.75
C LEU A 246 -18.80 -25.32 25.17
N PHE A 247 -18.57 -24.02 25.30
CA PHE A 247 -18.65 -23.30 26.58
C PHE A 247 -20.06 -23.38 27.19
N VAL A 248 -21.11 -23.13 26.40
CA VAL A 248 -22.51 -23.27 26.86
C VAL A 248 -22.80 -24.70 27.32
N ALA A 249 -22.35 -25.71 26.57
CA ALA A 249 -22.55 -27.11 26.93
C ALA A 249 -21.85 -27.47 28.25
N VAL A 250 -20.63 -26.98 28.48
CA VAL A 250 -19.88 -27.17 29.73
C VAL A 250 -20.60 -26.51 30.90
N VAL A 251 -21.07 -25.27 30.74
CA VAL A 251 -21.84 -24.57 31.79
C VAL A 251 -23.11 -25.34 32.12
N LEU A 252 -23.86 -25.79 31.12
CA LEU A 252 -25.07 -26.59 31.34
C LEU A 252 -24.78 -27.94 32.02
N TYR A 253 -23.65 -28.57 31.71
CA TYR A 253 -23.22 -29.80 32.36
C TYR A 253 -22.83 -29.57 33.82
N CYS A 254 -21.99 -28.56 34.10
CA CYS A 254 -21.53 -28.23 35.45
C CYS A 254 -22.65 -27.69 36.35
N CYS A 255 -23.65 -27.00 35.80
CA CYS A 255 -24.78 -26.45 36.56
C CYS A 255 -25.96 -27.42 36.73
N ARG A 256 -25.85 -28.67 36.24
CA ARG A 256 -26.97 -29.64 36.27
C ARG A 256 -27.20 -30.30 37.63
N ASP A 257 -26.24 -30.22 38.55
CA ASP A 257 -26.28 -30.83 39.89
C ASP A 257 -26.72 -29.87 41.01
N SER A 258 -27.53 -28.85 40.70
CA SER A 258 -28.14 -28.05 41.77
C SER A 258 -29.21 -28.88 42.49
N ARG A 259 -28.97 -29.18 43.78
CA ARG A 259 -29.88 -29.83 44.75
C ARG A 259 -31.37 -29.74 44.36
N ASN A 260 -31.99 -30.90 44.19
CA ASN A 260 -33.43 -31.00 43.92
C ASN A 260 -34.23 -30.65 45.18
N ASN A 261 -34.77 -29.43 45.25
CA ASN A 261 -35.66 -28.98 46.33
C ASN A 261 -37.09 -29.54 46.20
N ALA A 262 -37.34 -30.52 45.32
CA ALA A 262 -38.64 -31.18 45.20
C ALA A 262 -39.06 -31.81 46.53
N ASP A 263 -38.14 -32.52 47.18
CA ASP A 263 -38.40 -33.35 48.37
C ASP A 263 -38.12 -32.63 49.70
N ALA A 264 -37.74 -31.35 49.66
CA ALA A 264 -37.60 -30.55 50.87
C ALA A 264 -38.97 -30.41 51.56
N PRO A 265 -39.08 -30.60 52.89
CA PRO A 265 -40.33 -30.38 53.62
C PRO A 265 -40.80 -28.92 53.44
N LYS A 266 -41.94 -28.74 52.77
CA LYS A 266 -42.51 -27.41 52.44
C LYS A 266 -43.71 -27.03 53.31
N ASP A 267 -44.26 -27.99 54.03
CA ASP A 267 -45.43 -27.79 54.86
C ASP A 267 -45.01 -27.21 56.22
N ARG A 268 -45.57 -26.04 56.58
CA ARG A 268 -45.26 -25.32 57.81
C ARG A 268 -46.01 -25.85 59.03
N ILE A 269 -47.02 -26.69 58.83
CA ILE A 269 -47.91 -27.19 59.88
C ILE A 269 -47.40 -28.54 60.42
N HIS A 270 -46.71 -29.32 59.58
CA HIS A 270 -46.14 -30.59 60.00
C HIS A 270 -44.80 -30.38 60.69
N PRO A 271 -44.59 -30.97 61.89
CA PRO A 271 -43.34 -30.81 62.62
C PRO A 271 -42.18 -31.44 61.82
N VAL A 272 -41.14 -30.64 61.57
CA VAL A 272 -39.88 -31.11 61.00
C VAL A 272 -38.97 -31.51 62.16
N THR A 273 -38.56 -32.77 62.21
CA THR A 273 -37.61 -33.24 63.22
C THR A 273 -36.19 -32.82 62.84
N LEU A 274 -35.69 -31.77 63.48
CA LEU A 274 -34.29 -31.36 63.41
C LEU A 274 -33.50 -32.08 64.51
N VAL A 275 -32.69 -33.06 64.12
CA VAL A 275 -31.77 -33.72 65.05
C VAL A 275 -30.44 -32.98 65.03
N PHE A 276 -30.14 -32.26 66.11
CA PHE A 276 -28.84 -31.66 66.34
C PHE A 276 -27.92 -32.71 66.97
N THR A 277 -27.00 -33.25 66.19
CA THR A 277 -25.92 -34.07 66.73
C THR A 277 -24.79 -33.15 67.20
N ASP A 278 -25.01 -32.46 68.31
CA ASP A 278 -23.91 -31.82 69.03
C ASP A 278 -23.25 -32.87 69.94
N ILE A 279 -21.97 -33.13 69.70
CA ILE A 279 -21.23 -34.26 70.24
C ILE A 279 -21.07 -34.14 71.76
N GLU A 280 -20.96 -32.93 72.31
CA GLU A 280 -20.67 -32.74 73.74
C GLU A 280 -21.91 -32.80 74.65
N SER A 281 -23.11 -32.49 74.14
CA SER A 281 -24.35 -32.52 74.94
C SER A 281 -25.16 -33.82 74.79
N SER A 282 -24.85 -34.66 73.80
CA SER A 282 -25.58 -35.90 73.54
C SER A 282 -25.46 -36.89 74.71
N THR A 283 -24.29 -36.98 75.34
CA THR A 283 -24.03 -37.91 76.45
C THR A 283 -24.86 -37.57 77.69
N ALA A 284 -25.09 -36.29 77.97
CA ALA A 284 -25.92 -35.85 79.09
C ALA A 284 -27.40 -36.21 78.88
N LEU A 285 -27.90 -36.12 77.65
CA LEU A 285 -29.27 -36.48 77.31
C LEU A 285 -29.50 -38.00 77.39
N TRP A 286 -28.53 -38.79 76.92
CA TRP A 286 -28.52 -40.25 77.10
C TRP A 286 -28.48 -40.66 78.57
N ALA A 287 -27.77 -39.91 79.42
CA ALA A 287 -27.74 -40.16 80.86
C ALA A 287 -29.05 -39.76 81.57
N ALA A 288 -29.72 -38.69 81.13
CA ALA A 288 -30.96 -38.21 81.73
C ALA A 288 -32.20 -39.01 81.31
N CYS A 289 -32.22 -39.55 80.08
CA CYS A 289 -33.37 -40.26 79.51
C CYS A 289 -32.98 -41.58 78.79
N PRO A 290 -32.28 -42.51 79.47
CA PRO A 290 -31.72 -43.70 78.82
C PRO A 290 -32.77 -44.64 78.22
N GLU A 291 -33.99 -44.67 78.79
CA GLU A 291 -35.03 -45.59 78.35
C GLU A 291 -35.74 -45.15 77.07
N VAL A 292 -35.72 -43.86 76.74
CA VAL A 292 -36.47 -43.28 75.61
C VAL A 292 -35.59 -43.04 74.38
N MET A 293 -34.28 -42.88 74.58
CA MET A 293 -33.34 -42.55 73.50
C MET A 293 -33.17 -43.65 72.44
N PRO A 294 -33.17 -44.96 72.74
CA PRO A 294 -33.09 -46.00 71.72
C PRO A 294 -34.24 -45.93 70.71
N ASP A 295 -35.47 -45.73 71.19
CA ASP A 295 -36.66 -45.63 70.34
C ASP A 295 -36.69 -44.32 69.53
N ALA A 296 -36.22 -43.22 70.11
CA ALA A 296 -36.07 -41.94 69.41
C ALA A 296 -35.07 -42.06 68.24
N VAL A 297 -33.93 -42.72 68.45
CA VAL A 297 -32.93 -42.97 67.40
C VAL A 297 -33.42 -43.97 66.35
N ALA A 298 -34.13 -45.03 66.76
CA ALA A 298 -34.73 -45.98 65.83
C ALA A 298 -35.79 -45.30 64.94
N THR A 299 -36.58 -44.39 65.50
CA THR A 299 -37.57 -43.60 64.76
C THR A 299 -36.88 -42.65 63.77
N HIS A 300 -35.77 -42.02 64.16
CA HIS A 300 -34.97 -41.18 63.27
C HIS A 300 -34.46 -41.97 62.05
N HIS A 301 -33.89 -43.16 62.26
CA HIS A 301 -33.42 -44.01 61.16
C HIS A 301 -34.53 -44.50 60.22
N ARG A 302 -35.80 -44.44 60.62
CA ARG A 302 -36.93 -44.77 59.74
C ARG A 302 -37.42 -43.59 58.90
N LEU A 303 -37.06 -42.36 59.27
CA LEU A 303 -37.52 -41.14 58.63
C LEU A 303 -36.53 -40.59 57.58
N ILE A 304 -35.30 -41.10 57.54
CA ILE A 304 -34.27 -40.84 56.53
C ILE A 304 -34.17 -42.06 55.61
#